data_AF-A0A2A9NK63-F1
#
_entry.id   AF-A0A2A9NK63-F1
#
_cell.length_a   1.000
_cell.length_b   1.000
_cell.length_c   1.000
_cell.angle_alpha   90.00
_cell.angle_beta   90.00
_cell.angle_gamma   90.00
#
_symmetry.space_group_name_H-M   'P 1'
#
loop_
_entity.id
_entity.type
_entity.pdbx_description
1 polymer ?
#
loop_
_entity_poly.entity_id
_entity_poly.type
_entity_poly.pdbx_seq_one_letter_code
_entity_poly.pdbx_strand_id
1 'polypeptide(L)'
;MLPYSLKVVWFVLSVLGLFSCWVTLLAFGRAVGAYWGPLCYCFGCTLMQVIFCIGLAWRMDPHLMPRKFCLAQTFIIGTATYILTGVASAFSAATSLAVLRSRVSGHEGQTVLRWRPAFLFPIVVYPAVATVIHVTLALKFDAIQPTDDLHCDSSRPEWVRFFGYAGMPFVLSAPCFLLSIKSLMVLYKTNQFLKGARSLEYSGSTF
;
A
#
# COMPACT_ATOMS: atom_id res chain seq x y z
N MET A 1 5.68 25.48 -10.77
CA MET A 1 5.95 25.54 -9.31
C MET A 1 4.70 25.91 -8.53
N LEU A 2 4.23 25.05 -7.62
CA LEU A 2 3.08 25.36 -6.74
C LEU A 2 3.42 26.50 -5.76
N PRO A 3 2.47 27.42 -5.46
CA PRO A 3 2.66 28.43 -4.43
C PRO A 3 2.90 27.79 -3.07
N TYR A 4 3.78 28.42 -2.27
CA TYR A 4 4.23 27.86 -0.98
C TYR A 4 3.08 27.57 -0.01
N SER A 5 2.05 28.41 0.02
CA SER A 5 0.87 28.22 0.87
C SER A 5 0.16 26.88 0.59
N LEU A 6 0.07 26.45 -0.67
CA LEU A 6 -0.51 25.15 -1.02
C LEU A 6 0.38 24.00 -0.54
N LYS A 7 1.70 24.16 -0.55
CA LYS A 7 2.63 23.15 0.00
C LYS A 7 2.43 22.97 1.51
N VAL A 8 2.24 24.08 2.23
CA VAL A 8 1.98 24.06 3.68
C VAL A 8 0.63 23.41 3.99
N VAL A 9 -0.43 23.77 3.26
CA VAL A 9 -1.75 23.13 3.42
C VAL A 9 -1.69 21.64 3.15
N TRP A 10 -1.04 21.22 2.06
CA TRP A 10 -0.82 19.81 1.73
C TRP A 10 -0.08 19.08 2.87
N PHE A 11 0.95 19.72 3.42
CA PHE A 11 1.71 19.15 4.53
C PHE A 11 0.87 18.96 5.79
N VAL A 12 0.09 19.98 6.19
CA VAL A 12 -0.81 19.89 7.36
C VAL A 12 -1.84 18.78 7.18
N LEU A 13 -2.44 18.68 5.98
CA LEU A 13 -3.38 17.61 5.65
C LEU A 13 -2.70 16.23 5.71
N SER A 14 -1.47 16.10 5.24
CA SER A 14 -0.70 14.84 5.28
C SER A 14 -0.38 14.41 6.71
N VAL A 15 0.02 15.35 7.59
CA VAL A 15 0.30 15.07 9.00
C VAL A 15 -0.98 14.65 9.75
N LEU A 16 -2.08 15.37 9.57
CA LEU A 16 -3.36 14.99 10.17
C LEU A 16 -3.85 13.63 9.65
N GLY A 17 -3.68 13.38 8.35
CA GLY A 17 -3.95 12.09 7.73
C GLY A 17 -3.13 10.96 8.34
N LEU A 18 -1.84 11.19 8.62
CA LEU A 18 -0.98 10.23 9.28
C LEU A 18 -1.47 9.91 10.70
N PHE A 19 -1.79 10.92 11.52
CA PHE A 19 -2.32 10.70 12.87
C PHE A 19 -3.65 9.93 12.84
N SER A 20 -4.56 10.30 11.95
CA SER A 20 -5.82 9.58 11.75
C SER A 20 -5.59 8.13 11.31
N CYS A 21 -4.64 7.91 10.41
CA CYS A 21 -4.25 6.58 9.93
C CYS A 21 -3.73 5.71 11.09
N TRP A 22 -2.88 6.24 11.97
CA TRP A 22 -2.41 5.53 13.16
C TRP A 22 -3.57 5.12 14.08
N VAL A 23 -4.46 6.04 14.41
CA VAL A 23 -5.59 5.76 15.32
C VAL A 23 -6.52 4.70 14.73
N THR A 24 -6.90 4.86 13.46
CA THR A 24 -7.84 3.95 12.78
C THR A 24 -7.25 2.56 12.57
N LEU A 25 -6.00 2.46 12.11
CA LEU A 25 -5.35 1.17 11.86
C LEU A 25 -4.99 0.44 13.16
N LEU A 26 -4.65 1.14 14.23
CA LEU A 26 -4.48 0.51 15.55
C LEU A 26 -5.82 -0.04 16.07
N ALA A 27 -6.91 0.73 15.95
CA ALA A 27 -8.24 0.26 16.32
C ALA A 27 -8.66 -0.98 15.51
N PHE A 28 -8.39 -0.97 14.19
CA PHE A 28 -8.61 -2.13 13.32
C PHE A 28 -7.77 -3.34 13.75
N GLY A 29 -6.48 -3.13 14.07
CA GLY A 29 -5.60 -4.17 14.60
C GLY A 29 -6.13 -4.81 15.89
N ARG A 30 -6.72 -4.00 16.79
CA ARG A 30 -7.40 -4.49 17.99
C ARG A 30 -8.63 -5.35 17.65
N ALA A 31 -9.47 -4.88 16.74
CA ALA A 31 -10.71 -5.57 16.36
C ALA A 31 -10.46 -6.91 15.67
N VAL A 32 -9.42 -6.99 14.86
CA VAL A 32 -9.05 -8.21 14.10
C VAL A 32 -8.15 -9.15 14.91
N GLY A 33 -7.48 -8.65 15.96
CA GLY A 33 -6.50 -9.41 16.73
C GLY A 33 -5.16 -9.61 16.01
N ALA A 34 -4.85 -8.77 15.01
CA ALA A 34 -3.61 -8.84 14.23
C ALA A 34 -3.01 -7.44 14.02
N TYR A 35 -1.90 -7.15 14.70
CA TYR A 35 -1.25 -5.83 14.67
C TYR A 35 -0.15 -5.70 13.61
N TRP A 36 0.38 -6.80 13.08
CA TRP A 36 1.53 -6.77 12.16
C TRP A 36 1.26 -5.92 10.93
N GLY A 37 0.11 -6.11 10.26
CA GLY A 37 -0.23 -5.42 9.02
C GLY A 37 -0.47 -3.93 9.23
N PRO A 38 -1.33 -3.53 10.19
CA PRO A 38 -1.51 -2.13 10.56
C PRO A 38 -0.21 -1.43 10.94
N LEU A 39 0.64 -2.07 11.74
CA LEU A 39 1.92 -1.49 12.16
C LEU A 39 2.89 -1.32 10.99
N CYS A 40 3.02 -2.33 10.11
CA CYS A 40 3.86 -2.21 8.92
C CYS A 40 3.36 -1.13 7.95
N TYR A 41 2.05 -0.99 7.79
CA TYR A 41 1.46 0.06 6.97
C TYR A 41 1.75 1.45 7.55
N CYS A 42 1.44 1.65 8.84
CA CYS A 42 1.74 2.89 9.55
C CYS A 42 3.23 3.24 9.49
N PHE A 43 4.12 2.25 9.63
CA PHE A 43 5.55 2.43 9.50
C PHE A 43 5.93 2.98 8.12
N GLY A 44 5.40 2.41 7.03
CA GLY A 44 5.61 2.93 5.67
C GLY A 44 5.14 4.39 5.52
N CYS A 45 3.94 4.70 6.02
CA CYS A 45 3.42 6.07 6.00
C CYS A 45 4.28 7.04 6.82
N THR A 46 4.74 6.64 8.02
CA THR A 46 5.65 7.48 8.83
C THR A 46 6.97 7.73 8.13
N LEU A 47 7.51 6.73 7.43
CA LEU A 47 8.78 6.84 6.73
C LEU A 47 8.67 7.89 5.61
N MET A 48 7.58 7.87 4.82
CA MET A 48 7.29 8.92 3.83
C MET A 48 7.10 10.28 4.49
N GLN A 49 6.31 10.35 5.58
CA GLN A 49 6.02 11.64 6.20
C GLN A 49 7.26 12.30 6.79
N VAL A 50 8.13 11.53 7.47
CA VAL A 50 9.35 12.05 8.09
C VAL A 50 10.26 12.69 7.05
N ILE A 51 10.44 12.05 5.90
CA ILE A 51 11.34 12.59 4.87
C ILE A 51 10.76 13.86 4.22
N PHE A 52 9.44 13.94 4.08
CA PHE A 52 8.75 15.18 3.71
C PHE A 52 8.89 16.28 4.78
N CYS A 53 8.78 15.95 6.08
CA CYS A 53 9.00 16.89 7.18
C CYS A 53 10.42 17.50 7.12
N ILE A 54 11.43 16.67 6.84
CA ILE A 54 12.82 17.15 6.69
C ILE A 54 12.95 18.03 5.43
N GLY A 55 12.26 17.68 4.34
CA GLY A 55 12.24 18.46 3.09
C GLY A 55 11.67 19.88 3.23
N LEU A 56 10.86 20.15 4.26
CA LEU A 56 10.39 21.50 4.57
C LEU A 56 11.52 22.48 4.91
N ALA A 57 12.66 21.99 5.42
CA ALA A 57 13.83 22.85 5.69
C ALA A 57 14.31 23.58 4.42
N TRP A 58 14.09 22.99 3.24
CA TRP A 58 14.39 23.56 1.93
C TRP A 58 13.14 24.03 1.17
N ARG A 59 12.05 24.36 1.88
CA ARG A 59 10.77 24.81 1.30
C ARG A 59 10.17 23.86 0.27
N MET A 60 10.50 22.56 0.34
CA MET A 60 10.09 21.55 -0.63
C MET A 60 10.40 21.97 -2.08
N ASP A 61 11.58 22.55 -2.28
CA ASP A 61 12.11 22.92 -3.59
C ASP A 61 13.32 22.04 -3.92
N PRO A 62 13.19 21.08 -4.85
CA PRO A 62 14.28 20.17 -5.22
C PRO A 62 15.53 20.90 -5.71
N HIS A 63 15.42 22.11 -6.25
CA HIS A 63 16.57 22.88 -6.72
C HIS A 63 17.43 23.45 -5.58
N LEU A 64 16.86 23.62 -4.39
CA LEU A 64 17.56 24.11 -3.20
C LEU A 64 18.13 22.96 -2.35
N MET A 65 17.70 21.72 -2.62
CA MET A 65 18.08 20.55 -1.81
C MET A 65 19.48 20.05 -2.18
N PRO A 66 20.31 19.66 -1.19
CA PRO A 66 21.59 19.05 -1.48
C PRO A 66 21.40 17.69 -2.14
N ARG A 67 22.24 17.35 -3.12
CA ARG A 67 22.15 16.09 -3.89
C ARG A 67 22.02 14.84 -3.02
N LYS A 68 22.75 14.78 -1.90
CA LYS A 68 22.68 13.66 -0.94
C LYS A 68 21.31 13.52 -0.29
N PHE A 69 20.64 14.65 0.00
CA PHE A 69 19.28 14.64 0.53
C PHE A 69 18.28 14.18 -0.53
N CYS A 70 18.40 14.64 -1.77
CA CYS A 70 17.56 14.15 -2.87
C CYS A 70 17.68 12.63 -3.05
N LEU A 71 18.91 12.08 -3.05
CA LEU A 71 19.11 10.63 -3.15
C LEU A 71 18.41 9.89 -2.00
N ALA A 72 18.63 10.34 -0.75
CA ALA A 72 17.97 9.76 0.40
C ALA A 72 16.45 9.88 0.32
N GLN A 73 15.93 11.02 -0.11
CA GLN A 73 14.49 11.27 -0.24
C GLN A 73 13.85 10.30 -1.23
N THR A 74 14.39 10.16 -2.43
CA THR A 74 13.88 9.24 -3.45
C THR A 74 13.94 7.78 -2.98
N PHE A 75 15.03 7.35 -2.34
CA PHE A 75 15.17 5.98 -1.85
C PHE A 75 14.22 5.67 -0.68
N ILE A 76 14.08 6.59 0.26
CA ILE A 76 13.19 6.43 1.41
C ILE A 76 11.73 6.38 0.94
N ILE A 77 11.33 7.30 0.05
CA ILE A 77 9.98 7.31 -0.54
C ILE A 77 9.73 6.01 -1.32
N GLY A 78 10.66 5.61 -2.18
CA GLY A 78 10.56 4.35 -2.94
C GLY A 78 10.40 3.14 -2.03
N THR A 79 11.28 2.99 -1.03
CA THR A 79 11.22 1.90 -0.04
C THR A 79 9.87 1.89 0.69
N ALA A 80 9.40 3.04 1.14
CA ALA A 80 8.11 3.16 1.80
C ALA A 80 6.95 2.74 0.88
N THR A 81 6.96 3.16 -0.39
CA THR A 81 5.92 2.74 -1.35
C THR A 81 5.92 1.23 -1.58
N TYR A 82 7.10 0.58 -1.62
CA TYR A 82 7.16 -0.88 -1.74
C TYR A 82 6.63 -1.58 -0.50
N ILE A 83 6.94 -1.08 0.71
CA ILE A 83 6.39 -1.62 1.96
C ILE A 83 4.86 -1.50 1.95
N LEU A 84 4.33 -0.31 1.64
CA LEU A 84 2.89 -0.07 1.59
C LEU A 84 2.19 -0.98 0.58
N THR A 85 2.79 -1.16 -0.61
CA THR A 85 2.28 -2.08 -1.63
C THR A 85 2.32 -3.54 -1.15
N GLY A 86 3.41 -3.95 -0.50
CA GLY A 86 3.58 -5.27 0.07
C GLY A 86 2.52 -5.59 1.13
N VAL A 87 2.25 -4.64 2.02
CA VAL A 87 1.22 -4.78 3.05
C VAL A 87 -0.17 -4.80 2.41
N ALA A 88 -0.48 -3.86 1.51
CA ALA A 88 -1.78 -3.79 0.84
C ALA A 88 -2.09 -5.05 0.03
N SER A 89 -1.10 -5.58 -0.70
CA SER A 89 -1.23 -6.83 -1.45
C SER A 89 -1.42 -8.04 -0.54
N ALA A 90 -0.70 -8.12 0.58
CA ALA A 90 -0.89 -9.17 1.58
C ALA A 90 -2.31 -9.15 2.17
N PHE A 91 -2.83 -7.98 2.52
CA PHE A 91 -4.22 -7.81 2.97
C PHE A 91 -5.23 -8.21 1.90
N SER A 92 -5.06 -7.72 0.67
CA SER A 92 -5.95 -8.04 -0.46
C SER A 92 -5.95 -9.53 -0.78
N ALA A 93 -4.79 -10.18 -0.76
CA ALA A 93 -4.67 -11.63 -0.97
C ALA A 93 -5.32 -12.41 0.19
N ALA A 94 -5.09 -12.01 1.44
CA ALA A 94 -5.65 -12.67 2.62
C ALA A 94 -7.19 -12.64 2.61
N THR A 95 -7.78 -11.48 2.34
CA THR A 95 -9.24 -11.31 2.28
C THR A 95 -9.84 -12.06 1.09
N SER A 96 -9.24 -11.96 -0.09
CA SER A 96 -9.71 -12.66 -1.30
C SER A 96 -9.65 -14.18 -1.12
N LEU A 97 -8.56 -14.71 -0.56
CA LEU A 97 -8.41 -16.14 -0.31
C LEU A 97 -9.36 -16.65 0.78
N ALA A 98 -9.64 -15.85 1.80
CA ALA A 98 -10.63 -16.23 2.82
C ALA A 98 -12.03 -16.41 2.22
N VAL A 99 -12.44 -15.50 1.33
CA VAL A 99 -13.72 -15.57 0.62
C VAL A 99 -13.77 -16.77 -0.32
N LEU A 100 -12.67 -17.06 -1.03
CA LEU A 100 -12.62 -18.22 -1.95
C LEU A 100 -12.63 -19.55 -1.17
N ARG A 101 -11.96 -19.60 -0.02
CA ARG A 101 -11.81 -20.83 0.78
C ARG A 101 -13.06 -21.17 1.58
N SER A 102 -13.84 -20.18 2.04
CA SER A 102 -15.11 -20.42 2.73
C SER A 102 -16.13 -21.18 1.88
N ARG A 103 -16.01 -21.14 0.55
CA ARG A 103 -16.83 -21.95 -0.37
C ARG A 103 -16.39 -23.42 -0.47
N VAL A 104 -15.09 -23.68 -0.32
CA VAL A 104 -14.49 -25.02 -0.58
C VAL A 104 -14.42 -25.86 0.69
N SER A 105 -14.10 -25.22 1.82
CA SER A 105 -13.98 -25.86 3.12
C SER A 105 -14.91 -25.11 4.05
N GLY A 106 -16.02 -25.71 4.47
CA GLY A 106 -16.95 -25.18 5.48
C GLY A 106 -16.34 -25.09 6.89
N HIS A 107 -15.06 -24.70 6.99
CA HIS A 107 -14.34 -24.56 8.25
C HIS A 107 -14.50 -23.15 8.77
N GLU A 108 -15.34 -23.04 9.80
CA GLU A 108 -15.46 -21.87 10.67
C GLU A 108 -14.18 -21.70 11.51
N GLY A 109 -13.73 -20.45 11.67
CA GLY A 109 -12.93 -20.09 12.85
C GLY A 109 -11.45 -19.73 12.68
N GLN A 110 -10.85 -19.77 11.48
CA GLN A 110 -9.49 -19.23 11.33
C GLN A 110 -9.49 -17.72 11.06
N THR A 111 -8.84 -16.95 11.93
CA THR A 111 -8.60 -15.52 11.75
C THR A 111 -7.88 -15.27 10.43
N VAL A 112 -8.59 -14.64 9.49
CA VAL A 112 -8.16 -14.37 8.10
C VAL A 112 -6.80 -13.66 8.04
N LEU A 113 -6.47 -12.87 9.06
CA LEU A 113 -5.28 -12.02 9.14
C LEU A 113 -4.23 -12.52 10.15
N ARG A 114 -4.34 -13.76 10.62
CA ARG A 114 -3.28 -14.38 11.43
C ARG A 114 -1.99 -14.42 10.61
N TRP A 115 -0.88 -14.06 11.23
CA TRP A 115 0.44 -14.10 10.58
C TRP A 115 0.71 -15.48 9.99
N ARG A 116 1.16 -15.51 8.73
CA ARG A 116 1.56 -16.71 8.00
C ARG A 116 2.91 -16.44 7.36
N PRO A 117 3.82 -17.43 7.31
CA PRO A 117 5.13 -17.26 6.67
C PRO A 117 5.01 -16.86 5.19
N ALA A 118 3.89 -17.19 4.52
CA ALA A 118 3.60 -16.74 3.17
C ALA A 118 3.55 -15.20 3.02
N PHE A 119 3.18 -14.46 4.07
CA PHE A 119 3.18 -13.00 4.04
C PHE A 119 4.58 -12.39 4.13
N LEU A 120 5.60 -13.18 4.47
CA LEU A 120 6.99 -12.72 4.50
C LEU A 120 7.49 -12.33 3.09
N PHE A 121 6.98 -12.99 2.06
CA PHE A 121 7.29 -12.67 0.67
C PHE A 121 6.89 -11.23 0.28
N PRO A 122 5.60 -10.83 0.33
CA PRO A 122 5.21 -9.48 -0.05
C PRO A 122 5.70 -8.39 0.90
N ILE A 123 5.95 -8.69 2.18
CA ILE A 123 6.31 -7.69 3.19
C ILE A 123 7.82 -7.45 3.28
N VAL A 124 8.64 -8.49 3.11
CA VAL A 124 10.09 -8.40 3.33
C VAL A 124 10.84 -8.62 2.03
N VAL A 125 10.58 -9.72 1.33
CA VAL A 125 11.34 -10.09 0.13
C VAL A 125 11.08 -9.08 -0.99
N TYR A 126 9.83 -8.77 -1.27
CA TYR A 126 9.47 -7.82 -2.34
C TYR A 126 10.03 -6.42 -2.10
N PRO A 127 9.84 -5.76 -0.93
CA PRO A 127 10.40 -4.43 -0.71
C PRO A 127 11.92 -4.42 -0.71
N ALA A 128 12.59 -5.44 -0.17
CA ALA A 128 14.04 -5.52 -0.19
C ALA A 128 14.58 -5.62 -1.63
N VAL A 129 14.04 -6.54 -2.43
CA VAL A 129 14.47 -6.76 -3.83
C VAL A 129 14.16 -5.52 -4.69
N ALA A 130 12.95 -4.96 -4.58
CA ALA A 130 12.55 -3.76 -5.33
C ALA A 130 13.43 -2.56 -4.98
N THR A 131 13.76 -2.38 -3.69
CA THR A 131 14.66 -1.31 -3.24
C THR A 131 16.07 -1.50 -3.81
N VAL A 132 16.64 -2.70 -3.74
CA VAL A 132 17.97 -2.98 -4.29
C VAL A 132 18.02 -2.70 -5.79
N ILE A 133 17.01 -3.16 -6.55
CA ILE A 133 16.93 -2.91 -7.99
C ILE A 133 16.85 -1.41 -8.27
N HIS A 134 15.93 -0.69 -7.61
CA HIS A 134 15.77 0.75 -7.82
C HIS A 134 17.04 1.52 -7.44
N VAL A 135 17.62 1.29 -6.26
CA VAL A 135 18.86 1.97 -5.84
C VAL A 135 19.99 1.71 -6.83
N THR A 136 20.17 0.46 -7.26
CA THR A 136 21.24 0.10 -8.21
C THR A 136 21.06 0.81 -9.55
N LEU A 137 19.84 0.83 -10.10
CA LEU A 137 19.56 1.51 -11.37
C LEU A 137 19.68 3.03 -11.24
N ALA A 138 19.14 3.61 -10.17
CA ALA A 138 19.17 5.05 -9.92
C ALA A 138 20.61 5.57 -9.78
N LEU A 139 21.49 4.84 -9.07
CA LEU A 139 22.90 5.19 -8.93
C LEU A 139 23.68 4.98 -10.23
N LYS A 140 23.42 3.87 -10.95
CA LYS A 140 24.15 3.54 -12.18
C LYS A 140 23.89 4.53 -13.31
N PHE A 141 22.66 5.02 -13.42
CA PHE A 141 22.25 5.95 -14.49
C PHE A 141 22.23 7.42 -14.05
N ASP A 142 22.67 7.72 -12.83
CA ASP A 142 22.58 9.05 -12.20
C ASP A 142 21.19 9.69 -12.40
N ALA A 143 20.16 8.89 -12.14
CA ALA A 143 18.82 9.19 -12.65
C ALA A 143 18.05 10.22 -11.80
N ILE A 144 18.55 10.52 -10.61
CA ILE A 144 17.90 11.37 -9.62
C ILE A 144 18.33 12.81 -9.88
N GLN A 145 17.40 13.59 -10.43
CA GLN A 145 17.60 15.00 -10.76
C GLN A 145 16.51 15.84 -10.09
N PRO A 146 16.78 17.11 -9.77
CA PRO A 146 15.75 18.00 -9.28
C PRO A 146 14.65 18.16 -10.33
N THR A 147 13.40 17.99 -9.89
CA THR A 147 12.19 18.13 -10.71
C THR A 147 11.37 19.32 -10.19
N ASP A 148 10.39 19.77 -10.97
CA ASP A 148 9.47 20.85 -10.57
C ASP A 148 8.43 20.42 -9.51
N ASP A 149 8.57 19.21 -8.98
CA ASP A 149 7.69 18.59 -7.99
C ASP A 149 8.09 18.93 -6.55
N LEU A 150 7.33 18.43 -5.57
CA LEU A 150 7.56 18.65 -4.14
C LEU A 150 8.72 17.82 -3.56
N HIS A 151 9.28 16.90 -4.35
CA HIS A 151 10.34 15.96 -3.97
C HIS A 151 11.23 15.66 -5.15
N CYS A 152 12.46 15.20 -4.88
CA CYS A 152 13.35 14.74 -5.93
C CYS A 152 12.89 13.37 -6.46
N ASP A 153 12.89 13.19 -7.77
CA ASP A 153 12.46 11.96 -8.44
C ASP A 153 13.48 11.51 -9.51
N SER A 154 13.43 10.23 -9.87
CA SER A 154 14.18 9.67 -10.98
C SER A 154 13.55 10.12 -12.31
N SER A 155 14.06 11.20 -12.90
CA SER A 155 13.46 11.80 -14.10
C SER A 155 14.20 11.49 -15.40
N ARG A 156 15.50 11.13 -15.33
CA ARG A 156 16.30 10.85 -16.55
C ARG A 156 17.25 9.68 -16.36
N PRO A 157 17.10 8.55 -17.07
CA PRO A 157 16.08 8.26 -18.09
C PRO A 157 14.72 7.89 -17.47
N GLU A 158 13.63 8.26 -18.14
CA GLU A 158 12.25 8.09 -17.64
C GLU A 158 11.88 6.65 -17.29
N TRP A 159 12.51 5.67 -17.95
CA TRP A 159 12.24 4.26 -17.68
C TRP A 159 12.68 3.82 -16.27
N VAL A 160 13.64 4.51 -15.64
CA VAL A 160 14.04 4.23 -14.24
C VAL A 160 12.90 4.53 -13.27
N ARG A 161 12.03 5.50 -13.59
CA ARG A 161 10.82 5.82 -12.82
C ARG A 161 9.83 4.66 -12.76
N PHE A 162 9.80 3.79 -13.78
CA PHE A 162 9.00 2.56 -13.74
C PHE A 162 9.50 1.60 -12.67
N PHE A 163 10.80 1.53 -12.43
CA PHE A 163 11.35 0.72 -11.34
C PHE A 163 11.12 1.36 -9.97
N GLY A 164 10.84 2.67 -9.93
CA GLY A 164 10.38 3.42 -8.77
C GLY A 164 8.94 3.12 -8.35
N TYR A 165 8.17 4.17 -8.09
CA TYR A 165 6.83 4.07 -7.52
C TYR A 165 5.76 3.56 -8.51
N ALA A 166 6.03 3.58 -9.83
CA ALA A 166 5.00 3.35 -10.84
C ALA A 166 4.85 1.87 -11.25
N GLY A 167 5.96 1.21 -11.63
CA GLY A 167 5.92 -0.11 -12.25
C GLY A 167 6.05 -1.26 -11.25
N MET A 168 6.98 -1.17 -10.30
CA MET A 168 7.16 -2.24 -9.30
C MET A 168 5.87 -2.51 -8.50
N PRO A 169 5.16 -1.49 -7.98
CA PRO A 169 3.86 -1.70 -7.33
C PRO A 169 2.81 -2.32 -8.24
N PHE A 170 2.85 -2.03 -9.54
CA PHE A 170 1.91 -2.58 -10.53
C PHE A 170 2.05 -4.10 -10.68
N VAL A 171 3.29 -4.61 -10.66
CA VAL A 171 3.57 -6.05 -10.75
C VAL A 171 2.89 -6.81 -9.61
N LEU A 172 2.86 -6.23 -8.41
CA LEU A 172 2.24 -6.85 -7.24
C LEU A 172 0.73 -6.59 -7.16
N SER A 173 0.25 -5.45 -7.64
CA SER A 173 -1.17 -5.09 -7.58
C SER A 173 -2.02 -5.82 -8.64
N ALA A 174 -1.47 -6.09 -9.84
CA ALA A 174 -2.17 -6.80 -10.90
C ALA A 174 -2.71 -8.18 -10.48
N PRO A 175 -1.93 -9.10 -9.87
CA PRO A 175 -2.47 -10.38 -9.41
C PRO A 175 -3.49 -10.21 -8.27
N CYS A 176 -3.28 -9.25 -7.36
CA CYS A 176 -4.24 -8.96 -6.30
C CYS A 176 -5.58 -8.45 -6.85
N PHE A 177 -5.55 -7.64 -7.91
CA PHE A 177 -6.75 -7.16 -8.59
C PHE A 177 -7.54 -8.31 -9.21
N LEU A 178 -6.86 -9.23 -9.92
CA LEU A 178 -7.50 -10.42 -10.49
C LEU A 178 -8.12 -11.33 -9.43
N LEU A 179 -7.43 -11.52 -8.29
CA LEU A 179 -7.97 -12.28 -7.15
C LEU A 179 -9.20 -11.59 -6.54
N SER A 180 -9.14 -10.27 -6.39
CA SER A 180 -10.25 -9.46 -5.85
C SER A 180 -11.50 -9.52 -6.76
N ILE A 181 -11.32 -9.49 -8.08
CA ILE A 181 -12.42 -9.69 -9.04
C ILE A 181 -13.03 -11.08 -8.87
N LYS A 182 -12.21 -12.14 -8.77
CA LYS A 182 -12.71 -13.50 -8.55
C LYS A 182 -13.46 -13.63 -7.23
N SER A 183 -12.98 -13.04 -6.14
CA SER A 183 -13.68 -13.09 -4.86
C SER A 183 -15.02 -12.36 -4.91
N LEU A 184 -15.09 -11.21 -5.59
CA LEU A 184 -16.34 -10.48 -5.80
C LEU A 184 -17.36 -11.27 -6.62
N MET A 185 -16.94 -11.90 -7.72
CA MET A 185 -17.82 -12.76 -8.53
C MET A 185 -18.39 -13.93 -7.72
N VAL A 186 -17.57 -14.54 -6.85
CA VAL A 186 -18.01 -15.63 -5.97
C VAL A 186 -19.00 -15.11 -4.92
N LEU A 187 -18.71 -13.99 -4.26
CA LEU A 187 -19.63 -13.36 -3.29
C LEU A 187 -20.96 -13.00 -3.92
N TYR A 188 -20.94 -12.42 -5.13
CA TYR A 188 -22.15 -12.06 -5.85
C TYR A 188 -23.03 -13.28 -6.12
N LYS A 189 -22.43 -14.38 -6.61
CA LYS A 189 -23.15 -15.64 -6.84
C LYS A 189 -23.73 -16.21 -5.54
N THR A 190 -22.95 -16.27 -4.47
CA THR A 190 -23.43 -16.78 -3.16
C THR A 190 -24.58 -15.94 -2.62
N ASN A 191 -24.51 -14.61 -2.74
CA ASN A 191 -25.56 -13.71 -2.25
C ASN A 191 -26.86 -13.86 -3.06
N GLN A 192 -26.77 -14.09 -4.38
CA GLN A 192 -27.92 -14.43 -5.22
C GLN A 192 -28.60 -15.74 -4.77
N PHE A 193 -27.82 -16.80 -4.52
CA PHE A 193 -28.38 -18.06 -4.00
C PHE A 193 -29.05 -17.90 -2.63
N LEU A 194 -28.44 -17.15 -1.70
CA LEU A 194 -29.01 -16.92 -0.37
C LEU A 194 -30.31 -16.09 -0.42
N LYS A 195 -30.40 -15.10 -1.32
CA LYS A 195 -31.63 -14.35 -1.53
C LYS A 195 -32.76 -15.25 -2.04
N GLY A 196 -32.46 -16.15 -2.98
CA GLY A 196 -33.42 -17.13 -3.47
C GLY A 196 -33.87 -18.13 -2.40
N ALA A 197 -32.95 -18.61 -1.55
CA ALA A 197 -33.28 -19.49 -0.43
C ALA A 197 -34.19 -18.82 0.60
N ARG A 198 -33.90 -17.57 1.01
CA ARG A 198 -34.74 -16.81 1.94
C ARG A 198 -36.14 -16.54 1.39
N SER A 199 -36.29 -16.29 0.08
CA SER A 199 -37.61 -16.08 -0.52
C SER A 199 -38.47 -17.35 -0.51
N LEU A 200 -37.85 -18.53 -0.59
CA LEU A 200 -38.57 -19.81 -0.49
C LEU A 200 -38.99 -20.13 0.95
N GLU A 201 -38.14 -19.82 1.93
CA GLU A 201 -38.43 -20.02 3.35
C GLU A 201 -39.63 -19.17 3.83
N TYR A 202 -39.73 -17.93 3.36
CA TYR A 202 -40.86 -17.04 3.65
C TYR A 202 -42.19 -17.48 3.02
N SER A 203 -42.13 -18.23 1.90
CA SER A 203 -43.31 -18.76 1.21
C SER A 203 -43.76 -20.12 1.76
N GLY A 204 -42.89 -20.83 2.49
CA GLY A 204 -43.20 -22.12 3.13
C GLY A 204 -43.84 -21.98 4.51
N SER A 205 -43.72 -20.85 5.18
CA SER A 205 -44.28 -20.60 6.52
C SER A 205 -45.73 -20.08 6.51
N THR A 206 -46.43 -20.15 5.37
CA THR A 206 -47.80 -19.62 5.18
C THR A 206 -48.88 -20.70 4.98
N PHE A 207 -48.60 -21.95 5.36
CA PHE A 207 -49.58 -23.05 5.35
C PHE A 207 -49.80 -23.64 6.74
#